data_AF-A0A495UNP4-F1
#
_entry.id   AF-A0A495UNP4-F1
#
_cell.length_a   1.000
_cell.length_b   1.000
_cell.length_c   1.000
_cell.angle_alpha   90.00
_cell.angle_beta   90.00
_cell.angle_gamma   90.00
#
_symmetry.space_group_name_H-M   'P 1'
#
loop_
_entity.id
_entity.type
_entity.pdbx_description
1 polymer ?
#
loop_
_entity_poly.entity_id
_entity_poly.type
_entity_poly.pdbx_seq_one_letter_code
_entity_poly.pdbx_strand_id
1 'polypeptide(L)'
;MVQQPTLTIPGASRTQYPFTLFPWGTAFRRFGAVYVVLRRQHDGRYQLLYVGQTMDMSERFLAHHKLACFQRYGQTHIGVFAEPSEARQRAIERDLIAAHQPPCNG
;
A
#
# COMPACT_ATOMS: atom_id res chain seq x y z
N MET A 1 13.37 6.70 19.70
CA MET A 1 13.05 6.42 18.27
C MET A 1 11.69 5.72 18.25
N VAL A 2 10.69 6.27 17.60
CA VAL A 2 9.37 5.62 17.51
C VAL A 2 9.47 4.52 16.45
N GLN A 3 9.34 3.25 16.85
CA GLN A 3 9.25 2.15 15.89
C GLN A 3 7.96 2.30 15.08
N GLN A 4 8.06 2.27 13.75
CA GLN A 4 6.89 2.30 12.88
C GLN A 4 6.25 0.90 12.87
N PRO A 5 4.93 0.79 12.99
CA PRO A 5 4.27 -0.50 12.94
C PRO A 5 4.39 -1.12 11.55
N THR A 6 4.49 -2.44 11.49
CA THR A 6 4.57 -3.20 10.24
C THR A 6 3.34 -4.08 10.08
N LEU A 7 2.83 -4.19 8.86
CA LEU A 7 1.77 -5.11 8.47
C LEU A 7 2.33 -6.09 7.43
N THR A 8 2.32 -7.39 7.76
CA THR A 8 2.68 -8.42 6.79
C THR A 8 1.47 -8.81 5.96
N ILE A 9 1.57 -8.65 4.64
CA ILE A 9 0.51 -9.01 3.69
C ILE A 9 1.01 -10.20 2.85
N PRO A 10 0.31 -11.35 2.87
CA PRO A 10 0.68 -12.50 2.06
C PRO A 10 0.21 -12.35 0.61
N GLY A 11 1.04 -12.68 -0.38
CA GLY A 11 0.62 -12.78 -1.78
C GLY A 11 -0.04 -14.13 -2.12
N ALA A 12 -0.56 -14.26 -3.34
CA ALA A 12 -1.13 -15.52 -3.85
C ALA A 12 -0.08 -16.64 -3.91
N SER A 13 1.19 -16.27 -4.10
CA SER A 13 2.37 -17.13 -4.00
C SER A 13 2.66 -17.66 -2.60
N ARG A 14 1.97 -17.17 -1.56
CA ARG A 14 2.28 -17.34 -0.12
C ARG A 14 3.54 -16.61 0.35
N THR A 15 4.22 -15.84 -0.51
CA THR A 15 5.29 -14.94 -0.06
C THR A 15 4.71 -13.88 0.87
N GLN A 16 5.43 -13.60 1.96
CA GLN A 16 5.05 -12.60 2.95
C GLN A 16 5.76 -11.27 2.67
N TYR A 17 5.00 -10.20 2.52
CA TYR A 17 5.53 -8.86 2.25
C TYR A 17 5.31 -7.95 3.47
N PRO A 18 6.37 -7.56 4.20
CA PRO A 18 6.25 -6.67 5.36
C PRO A 18 6.16 -5.20 4.92
N PHE A 19 5.01 -4.56 5.13
CA PHE A 19 4.79 -3.15 4.82
C PHE A 19 4.95 -2.30 6.08
N THR A 20 5.79 -1.27 6.02
CA THR A 20 5.85 -0.24 7.07
C THR A 20 4.63 0.66 6.95
N LEU A 21 3.91 0.87 8.05
CA LEU A 21 2.67 1.63 8.07
C LEU A 21 2.89 3.09 8.44
N PHE A 22 2.23 3.97 7.71
CA PHE A 22 2.21 5.40 7.92
C PHE A 22 0.77 5.92 7.90
N PRO A 23 0.43 6.98 8.66
CA PRO A 23 -0.83 7.68 8.50
C PRO A 23 -1.02 8.18 7.06
N TRP A 24 -2.25 8.16 6.57
CA TRP A 24 -2.58 8.75 5.27
C TRP A 24 -2.18 10.23 5.24
N GLY A 25 -1.62 10.69 4.12
CA GLY A 25 -1.10 12.06 3.97
C GLY A 25 0.35 12.25 4.45
N THR A 26 1.01 11.19 4.94
CA THR A 26 2.46 11.21 5.19
C THR A 26 3.22 11.58 3.92
N ALA A 27 4.17 12.52 4.03
CA ALA A 27 5.08 12.88 2.96
C ALA A 27 6.31 11.95 2.97
N PHE A 28 6.75 11.54 1.78
CA PHE A 28 7.91 10.66 1.60
C PHE A 28 9.01 11.35 0.80
N ARG A 29 10.23 10.81 0.93
CA ARG A 29 11.33 11.12 -0.01
C ARG A 29 11.13 10.32 -1.29
N ARG A 30 11.89 10.67 -2.33
CA ARG A 30 11.91 9.93 -3.60
C ARG A 30 12.61 8.59 -3.44
N PHE A 31 11.88 7.51 -3.64
CA PHE A 31 12.38 6.13 -3.77
C PHE A 31 11.31 5.24 -4.41
N GLY A 32 11.73 4.09 -4.94
CA GLY A 32 10.82 3.08 -5.50
C GLY A 32 10.21 2.19 -4.43
N ALA A 33 8.91 1.92 -4.55
CA ALA A 33 8.18 1.07 -3.64
C ALA A 33 6.94 0.43 -4.26
N VAL A 34 6.51 -0.67 -3.65
CA VAL A 34 5.11 -1.08 -3.68
C VAL A 34 4.42 -0.43 -2.48
N TYR A 35 3.25 0.15 -2.70
CA TYR A 35 2.46 0.75 -1.64
C TYR A 35 1.06 0.17 -1.60
N VAL A 36 0.46 0.21 -0.41
CA VAL A 36 -0.91 -0.22 -0.18
C VAL A 36 -1.70 0.87 0.51
N VAL A 37 -2.94 1.07 0.08
CA VAL A 37 -3.88 1.97 0.78
C VAL A 37 -4.75 1.12 1.71
N LEU A 38 -4.86 1.54 2.96
CA LEU A 38 -5.49 0.76 4.01
C LEU A 38 -6.54 1.56 4.77
N ARG A 39 -7.58 0.87 5.24
CA ARG A 39 -8.49 1.34 6.29
C ARG A 39 -8.25 0.57 7.58
N ARG A 40 -7.99 1.29 8.67
CA ARG A 40 -7.98 0.70 10.01
C ARG A 40 -9.43 0.51 10.48
N GLN A 41 -9.76 -0.70 10.89
CA GLN A 41 -11.06 -1.07 11.42
C GLN A 41 -11.12 -0.83 12.94
N HIS A 42 -12.33 -0.87 13.51
CA HIS A 42 -12.55 -0.63 14.94
C HIS A 42 -11.84 -1.64 15.85
N ASP A 43 -11.65 -2.87 15.37
CA ASP A 43 -10.92 -3.95 16.05
C ASP A 43 -9.39 -3.84 15.90
N GLY A 44 -8.90 -2.78 15.25
CA GLY A 44 -7.50 -2.52 15.01
C GLY A 44 -6.90 -3.23 13.78
N ARG A 45 -7.64 -4.11 13.09
CA ARG A 45 -7.18 -4.74 11.84
C ARG A 45 -7.17 -3.75 10.68
N TYR A 46 -6.44 -4.09 9.63
CA TYR A 46 -6.37 -3.30 8.40
C TYR A 46 -7.10 -4.01 7.26
N GLN A 47 -8.00 -3.29 6.61
CA GLN A 47 -8.58 -3.68 5.34
C GLN A 47 -7.72 -3.12 4.20
N LEU A 48 -7.32 -3.99 3.26
CA LEU A 48 -6.60 -3.60 2.06
C LEU A 48 -7.58 -3.01 1.02
N LEU A 49 -7.37 -1.74 0.65
CA LEU A 49 -8.22 -1.03 -0.30
C LEU A 49 -7.62 -0.99 -1.69
N TYR A 50 -6.29 -0.86 -1.78
CA TYR A 50 -5.56 -0.72 -3.03
C TYR A 50 -4.12 -1.20 -2.89
N VAL A 51 -3.57 -1.71 -3.98
CA VAL A 51 -2.15 -2.01 -4.18
C VAL A 51 -1.68 -1.24 -5.40
N GLY A 52 -0.54 -0.56 -5.29
CA GLY A 52 0.09 0.11 -6.42
C GLY A 52 1.60 0.05 -6.32
N GLN A 53 2.26 0.50 -7.39
CA GLN A 53 3.71 0.66 -7.44
C GLN A 53 4.12 2.04 -7.97
N THR A 54 5.29 2.50 -7.54
CA THR A 54 5.90 3.73 -8.05
C THR A 54 7.42 3.68 -7.93
N MET A 55 8.11 4.37 -8.84
CA MET A 55 9.54 4.65 -8.72
C MET A 55 9.83 5.95 -7.95
N ASP A 56 8.78 6.71 -7.60
CA ASP A 56 8.87 7.95 -6.84
C ASP A 56 7.73 8.08 -5.81
N MET A 57 7.99 7.65 -4.57
CA MET A 57 7.07 7.82 -3.44
C MET A 57 6.85 9.28 -3.01
N SER A 58 7.65 10.25 -3.47
CA SER A 58 7.44 11.66 -3.14
C SER A 58 6.25 12.28 -3.89
N GLU A 59 5.72 11.58 -4.90
CA GLU A 59 4.50 11.97 -5.59
C GLU A 59 3.33 12.07 -4.61
N ARG A 60 2.52 13.13 -4.78
CA ARG A 60 1.41 13.40 -3.87
C ARG A 60 0.24 12.44 -4.17
N PHE A 61 0.05 11.47 -3.28
CA PHE A 61 -1.13 10.58 -3.28
C PHE A 61 -2.48 11.30 -3.15
N LEU A 62 -2.48 12.61 -2.81
CA LEU A 62 -3.67 13.47 -2.80
C LEU A 62 -4.15 13.87 -4.22
N ALA A 63 -3.36 13.62 -5.26
CA ALA A 63 -3.80 13.76 -6.66
C ALA A 63 -3.93 12.39 -7.34
N HIS A 64 -3.98 11.31 -6.57
CA HIS A 64 -4.05 9.96 -7.10
C HIS A 64 -5.36 9.75 -7.87
N HIS A 65 -5.28 9.16 -9.07
CA HIS A 65 -6.45 8.95 -9.95
C HIS A 65 -7.56 8.09 -9.30
N LYS A 66 -7.23 7.24 -8.32
CA LYS A 66 -8.19 6.46 -7.50
C LYS A 66 -8.59 7.13 -6.18
N LEU A 67 -8.23 8.40 -5.92
CA LEU A 67 -8.48 9.06 -4.63
C LEU A 67 -9.96 9.03 -4.23
N ALA A 68 -10.88 9.25 -5.18
CA ALA A 68 -12.31 9.17 -4.91
C ALA A 68 -12.74 7.78 -4.38
N CYS A 69 -12.12 6.70 -4.89
CA CYS A 69 -12.35 5.35 -4.37
C CYS A 69 -11.80 5.21 -2.94
N PHE A 70 -10.58 5.69 -2.69
CA PHE A 70 -9.96 5.64 -1.37
C PHE A 70 -10.83 6.35 -0.33
N GLN A 71 -11.30 7.56 -0.65
CA GLN A 71 -12.20 8.36 0.17
C GLN A 71 -13.53 7.66 0.43
N ARG A 72 -14.15 7.08 -0.61
CA ARG A 72 -15.39 6.30 -0.47
C ARG A 72 -15.25 5.15 0.53
N TYR A 73 -14.11 4.47 0.54
CA TYR A 73 -13.84 3.37 1.46
C TYR A 73 -13.23 3.82 2.80
N GLY A 74 -12.94 5.11 3.00
CA GLY A 74 -12.43 5.66 4.26
C GLY A 74 -10.98 5.27 4.54
N GLN A 75 -10.07 5.59 3.62
CA GLN A 75 -8.64 5.37 3.81
C GLN A 75 -8.10 6.08 5.05
N THR A 76 -7.14 5.43 5.72
CA THR A 76 -6.55 5.93 6.98
C THR A 76 -5.03 5.82 7.00
N HIS A 77 -4.47 4.85 6.28
CA HIS A 77 -3.04 4.55 6.30
C HIS A 77 -2.55 4.23 4.89
N ILE A 78 -1.24 4.41 4.71
CA ILE A 78 -0.48 3.88 3.60
C ILE A 78 0.58 2.91 4.15
N GLY A 79 0.62 1.71 3.60
CA GLY A 79 1.69 0.75 3.84
C GLY A 79 2.73 0.88 2.74
N VAL A 80 4.01 0.84 3.08
CA VAL A 80 5.11 0.99 2.12
C VAL A 80 6.07 -0.20 2.22
N PHE A 81 6.35 -0.82 1.08
CA PHE A 81 7.39 -1.82 0.90
C PHE A 81 8.41 -1.28 -0.11
N ALA A 82 9.55 -0.80 0.39
CA ALA A 82 10.61 -0.24 -0.45
C ALA A 82 11.21 -1.35 -1.34
N GLU A 83 11.21 -1.11 -2.64
CA GLU A 83 11.69 -2.05 -3.64
C GLU A 83 12.16 -1.26 -4.86
N PRO A 84 13.47 -1.20 -5.17
CA PRO A 84 13.98 -0.37 -6.25
C PRO A 84 13.79 -0.98 -7.64
N SER A 85 13.47 -2.27 -7.76
CA SER A 85 13.28 -2.92 -9.06
C SER A 85 11.83 -2.83 -9.51
N GLU A 86 11.55 -2.06 -10.55
CA GLU A 86 10.20 -1.94 -11.15
C GLU A 86 9.65 -3.30 -11.62
N ALA A 87 10.52 -4.20 -12.11
CA ALA A 87 10.12 -5.56 -12.48
C ALA A 87 9.62 -6.35 -11.26
N ARG A 88 10.30 -6.20 -10.11
CA ARG A 88 9.90 -6.84 -8.86
C ARG A 88 8.67 -6.16 -8.25
N GLN A 89 8.57 -4.84 -8.32
CA GLN A 89 7.36 -4.10 -7.91
C GLN A 89 6.11 -4.63 -8.64
N ARG A 90 6.18 -4.74 -9.97
CA ARG A 90 5.09 -5.31 -10.79
C ARG A 90 4.75 -6.76 -10.41
N ALA A 91 5.75 -7.58 -10.07
CA ALA A 91 5.49 -8.96 -9.65
C ALA A 91 4.74 -9.01 -8.32
N ILE A 92 5.17 -8.20 -7.35
CA ILE A 92 4.55 -8.12 -6.01
C ILE A 92 3.13 -7.54 -6.13
N GLU A 93 2.94 -6.47 -6.91
CA GLU A 93 1.62 -5.86 -7.12
C GLU A 93 0.62 -6.90 -7.65
N ARG A 94 0.97 -7.64 -8.71
CA ARG A 94 0.10 -8.70 -9.25
C ARG A 94 -0.18 -9.80 -8.24
N ASP A 95 0.84 -10.23 -7.50
CA ASP A 95 0.72 -11.29 -6.49
C ASP A 95 -0.23 -10.89 -5.34
N LEU A 96 -0.17 -9.64 -4.90
CA LEU A 96 -1.06 -9.08 -3.88
C LEU A 96 -2.48 -8.85 -4.41
N ILE A 97 -2.64 -8.32 -5.63
CA ILE A 97 -3.97 -8.12 -6.23
C ILE A 97 -4.66 -9.47 -6.43
N ALA A 98 -3.94 -10.49 -6.89
CA ALA A 98 -4.48 -11.83 -7.08
C ALA A 98 -4.95 -12.49 -5.78
N ALA A 99 -4.24 -12.25 -4.67
CA ALA A 99 -4.61 -12.80 -3.36
C ALA A 99 -5.79 -12.08 -2.70
N HIS A 100 -5.89 -10.76 -2.83
CA HIS A 100 -6.78 -9.94 -1.99
C HIS A 100 -7.92 -9.26 -2.72
N GLN A 101 -7.85 -9.16 -4.05
CA GLN A 101 -8.83 -8.49 -4.91
C GLN A 101 -9.31 -7.13 -4.32
N PRO A 102 -8.40 -6.17 -4.11
CA PRO A 102 -8.74 -4.93 -3.40
C PRO A 102 -9.80 -4.12 -4.17
N PRO A 103 -10.78 -3.51 -3.47
CA PRO A 103 -11.93 -2.88 -4.10
C PRO A 103 -11.59 -1.69 -5.01
N CYS A 104 -10.42 -1.05 -4.85
CA CYS A 104 -10.00 0.08 -5.67
C CYS A 104 -9.02 -0.27 -6.80
N ASN A 105 -8.67 -1.55 -7.00
CA ASN A 105 -7.80 -2.00 -8.10
C ASN A 105 -8.56 -2.33 -9.41
N GLY A 106 -9.90 -2.35 -9.38
CA GLY A 106 -10.77 -2.53 -10.55
C GLY A 106 -11.12 -1.26 -11.29
#